data_AF-A0A7Z3H077-F1
#
_entry.id   AF-A0A7Z3H077-F1
#
_cell.length_a   1.000
_cell.length_b   1.000
_cell.length_c   1.000
_cell.angle_alpha   90.00
_cell.angle_beta   90.00
_cell.angle_gamma   90.00
#
_symmetry.space_group_name_H-M   'P 1'
#
loop_
_entity.id
_entity.type
_entity.pdbx_description
1 polymer ?
#
loop_
_entity_poly.entity_id
_entity_poly.type
_entity_poly.pdbx_seq_one_letter_code
_entity_poly.pdbx_strand_id
1 'polypeptide(L)'
;MSPLSTREVCQRLREAALGVCALRRIAQESETGQISIEIDGWHLSLDFDGQRLHHCLQCRCPEDREWRLDTTQRFGTDPVSLLSTWELAQIERLLARTE
;
A
#
# COMPACT_ATOMS: atom_id res chain seq x y z
N MET A 1 -22.41 2.04 2.62
CA MET A 1 -21.16 1.27 2.77
C MET A 1 -20.13 2.19 3.39
N SER A 2 -19.43 1.75 4.42
CA SER A 2 -18.39 2.57 5.07
C SER A 2 -17.12 2.52 4.23
N PRO A 3 -16.38 3.64 4.10
CA PRO A 3 -15.08 3.63 3.44
C PRO A 3 -14.12 2.69 4.20
N LEU A 4 -13.11 2.18 3.51
CA LEU A 4 -12.06 1.42 4.16
C LEU A 4 -11.37 2.32 5.20
N SER A 5 -10.98 1.74 6.33
CA SER A 5 -10.28 2.46 7.39
C SER A 5 -8.76 2.35 7.20
N THR A 6 -7.99 3.35 7.62
CA THR A 6 -6.52 3.29 7.66
C THR A 6 -6.01 2.01 8.33
N ARG A 7 -6.67 1.56 9.40
CA ARG A 7 -6.32 0.33 10.11
C ARG A 7 -6.43 -0.92 9.24
N GLU A 8 -7.46 -1.02 8.40
CA GLU A 8 -7.65 -2.17 7.50
C GLU A 8 -6.55 -2.20 6.44
N VAL A 9 -6.23 -1.03 5.86
CA VAL A 9 -5.13 -0.90 4.87
C VAL A 9 -3.78 -1.27 5.48
N CYS A 10 -3.47 -0.76 6.68
CA CYS A 10 -2.25 -1.08 7.40
C CYS A 10 -2.13 -2.58 7.69
N GLN A 11 -3.23 -3.23 8.12
CA GLN A 11 -3.22 -4.68 8.40
C GLN A 11 -2.94 -5.49 7.13
N ARG A 12 -3.55 -5.15 5.99
CA ARG A 12 -3.27 -5.81 4.71
C ARG A 12 -1.81 -5.67 4.27
N LEU A 13 -1.23 -4.49 4.40
CA LEU A 13 0.19 -4.27 4.11
C LEU A 13 1.09 -5.10 5.03
N ARG A 14 0.77 -5.16 6.33
CA ARG A 14 1.46 -6.02 7.30
C ARG A 14 1.39 -7.50 6.93
N GLU A 15 0.22 -8.00 6.57
CA GLU A 15 0.06 -9.40 6.15
C GLU A 15 0.88 -9.73 4.90
N ALA A 16 0.92 -8.83 3.92
CA ALA A 16 1.82 -8.97 2.78
C ALA A 16 3.31 -8.95 3.19
N ALA A 17 3.70 -8.04 4.08
CA ALA A 17 5.08 -7.97 4.59
C ALA A 17 5.50 -9.25 5.33
N LEU A 18 4.58 -9.84 6.10
CA LEU A 18 4.77 -11.11 6.80
C LEU A 18 4.74 -12.34 5.87
N GLY A 19 4.36 -12.17 4.60
CA GLY A 19 4.20 -13.26 3.64
C GLY A 19 2.93 -14.09 3.85
N VAL A 20 1.93 -13.55 4.58
CA VAL A 20 0.61 -14.19 4.76
C VAL A 20 -0.21 -14.09 3.48
N CYS A 21 -0.15 -12.94 2.80
CA CYS A 21 -0.81 -12.71 1.52
C CYS A 21 0.24 -12.53 0.41
N ALA A 22 -0.06 -13.03 -0.79
CA ALA A 22 0.78 -12.79 -1.95
C ALA A 22 0.61 -11.33 -2.40
N LEU A 23 1.72 -10.61 -2.44
CA LEU A 23 1.79 -9.26 -2.99
C LEU A 23 2.33 -9.34 -4.40
N ARG A 24 1.60 -8.77 -5.36
CA ARG A 24 1.96 -8.75 -6.77
C ARG A 24 1.97 -7.32 -7.28
N ARG A 25 3.03 -6.94 -8.00
CA ARG A 25 3.04 -5.68 -8.73
C ARG A 25 2.15 -5.77 -9.97
N ILE A 26 1.22 -4.82 -10.10
CA ILE A 26 0.32 -4.71 -11.26
C ILE A 26 0.88 -3.70 -12.26
N ALA A 27 1.29 -2.53 -11.78
CA ALA A 27 1.81 -1.45 -12.61
C ALA A 27 2.85 -0.63 -11.85
N GLN A 28 3.72 0.08 -12.58
CA GLN A 28 4.58 1.12 -12.04
C GLN A 28 4.55 2.30 -12.97
N GLU A 29 4.30 3.47 -12.38
CA GLU A 29 4.37 4.75 -13.04
C GLU A 29 5.78 5.29 -12.86
N SER A 30 6.58 5.16 -13.92
CA SER A 30 8.01 5.55 -13.90
C SER A 30 8.23 7.05 -13.74
N GLU A 31 7.25 7.90 -14.07
CA GLU A 31 7.37 9.36 -13.96
C GLU A 31 7.17 9.90 -12.54
N THR A 32 6.33 9.24 -11.74
CA THR A 32 5.96 9.69 -10.39
C THR A 32 6.55 8.83 -9.29
N GLY A 33 7.11 7.65 -9.61
CA GLY A 33 7.54 6.69 -8.60
C GLY A 33 6.37 5.93 -7.94
N GLN A 34 5.17 6.01 -8.51
CA GLN A 34 4.01 5.32 -7.99
C GLN A 34 3.98 3.86 -8.47
N ILE A 35 3.68 2.93 -7.57
CA ILE A 35 3.56 1.50 -7.86
C ILE A 35 2.17 1.03 -7.47
N SER A 36 1.45 0.44 -8.43
CA SER A 36 0.18 -0.24 -8.19
C SER A 36 0.41 -1.71 -7.93
N ILE A 37 -0.17 -2.23 -6.85
CA ILE A 37 0.01 -3.59 -6.37
C ILE A 37 -1.34 -4.25 -6.09
N GLU A 38 -1.37 -5.58 -6.18
CA GLU A 38 -2.46 -6.43 -5.78
C GLU A 38 -2.06 -7.24 -4.54
N ILE A 39 -2.95 -7.35 -3.56
CA ILE A 39 -2.79 -8.20 -2.39
C ILE A 39 -4.11 -8.94 -2.15
N ASP A 40 -4.20 -10.21 -2.51
CA ASP A 40 -5.41 -11.03 -2.28
C ASP A 40 -6.69 -10.35 -2.84
N GLY A 41 -6.60 -9.80 -4.06
CA GLY A 41 -7.68 -9.01 -4.69
C GLY A 41 -7.79 -7.55 -4.24
N TRP A 42 -7.02 -7.11 -3.25
CA TRP A 42 -6.93 -5.70 -2.87
C TRP A 42 -5.99 -4.95 -3.80
N HIS A 43 -6.44 -3.83 -4.34
CA HIS A 43 -5.64 -2.98 -5.23
C HIS A 43 -5.14 -1.76 -4.47
N LEU A 44 -3.82 -1.63 -4.32
CA LEU A 44 -3.20 -0.51 -3.63
C LEU A 44 -2.32 0.29 -4.58
N SER A 45 -2.29 1.60 -4.41
CA SER A 45 -1.36 2.51 -5.07
C SER A 45 -0.45 3.10 -4.02
N LEU A 46 0.83 2.80 -4.16
CA LEU A 46 1.89 3.16 -3.23
C LEU A 46 2.83 4.17 -3.89
N ASP A 47 3.21 5.19 -3.14
CA ASP A 47 4.17 6.20 -3.55
C ASP A 47 5.56 5.83 -3.06
N PHE A 48 6.51 5.74 -3.99
CA PHE A 48 7.91 5.47 -3.68
C PHE A 48 8.79 6.68 -3.99
N ASP A 49 9.58 7.08 -3.01
CA ASP A 49 10.70 8.00 -3.23
C ASP A 49 11.95 7.17 -3.56
N GLY A 50 12.16 6.97 -4.86
CA GLY A 50 13.21 6.12 -5.39
C GLY A 50 12.96 4.64 -5.09
N GLN A 51 13.53 4.13 -3.98
CA GLN A 51 13.40 2.73 -3.55
C GLN A 51 12.65 2.57 -2.23
N ARG A 52 12.16 3.67 -1.66
CA ARG A 52 11.54 3.68 -0.32
C ARG A 52 10.05 3.96 -0.39
N LEU A 53 9.27 3.11 0.27
CA LEU A 53 7.83 3.29 0.39
C LEU A 53 7.53 4.44 1.36
N HIS A 54 6.98 5.53 0.84
CA HIS A 54 6.70 6.73 1.63
C HIS A 54 5.22 6.86 1.99
N HIS A 55 4.32 6.76 1.01
CA HIS A 55 2.88 6.94 1.22
C HIS A 55 2.05 5.84 0.55
N CYS A 56 0.88 5.57 1.12
CA CYS A 56 -0.17 4.84 0.41
C CYS A 56 -1.14 5.89 -0.10
N LEU A 57 -1.32 5.97 -1.40
CA LEU A 57 -2.17 6.97 -2.03
C LEU A 57 -3.62 6.50 -2.10
N GLN A 58 -3.82 5.22 -2.39
CA GLN A 58 -5.14 4.63 -2.52
C GLN A 58 -5.09 3.13 -2.23
N CYS A 59 -6.21 2.60 -1.72
CA CYS A 59 -6.41 1.20 -1.46
C CYS A 59 -7.88 0.85 -1.74
N ARG A 60 -8.11 -0.21 -2.52
CA ARG A 60 -9.45 -0.71 -2.84
C ARG A 60 -9.53 -2.17 -2.50
N CYS A 61 -10.54 -2.57 -1.74
CA CYS A 61 -10.79 -3.97 -1.45
C CYS A 61 -11.73 -4.57 -2.51
N PRO A 62 -11.80 -5.91 -2.61
CA PRO A 62 -12.71 -6.58 -3.54
C PRO A 62 -14.20 -6.35 -3.25
N GLU A 63 -14.57 -5.83 -2.08
CA GLU A 63 -15.96 -5.51 -1.70
C GLU A 63 -16.41 -4.11 -2.15
N ASP A 64 -15.76 -3.52 -3.16
CA ASP A 64 -16.03 -2.17 -3.67
C ASP A 64 -15.81 -1.05 -2.63
N ARG A 65 -15.09 -1.34 -1.54
CA ARG A 65 -14.71 -0.32 -0.55
C ARG A 65 -13.35 0.25 -0.91
N GLU A 66 -13.20 1.56 -0.74
CA GLU A 66 -11.99 2.29 -1.09
C GLU A 66 -11.54 3.17 0.08
N TRP A 67 -10.23 3.29 0.23
CA TRP A 67 -9.53 4.25 1.09
C TRP A 67 -8.60 5.06 0.20
N ARG A 68 -8.57 6.37 0.41
CA ARG A 68 -7.67 7.28 -0.31
C ARG A 68 -6.99 8.19 0.69
N LEU A 69 -5.76 8.57 0.38
CA LEU A 69 -5.05 9.57 1.14
C LEU A 69 -5.65 10.94 0.85
N ASP A 70 -6.54 11.39 1.72
CA ASP A 70 -7.08 12.74 1.70
C ASP A 70 -6.03 13.73 2.22
N THR A 71 -5.16 14.24 1.35
CA THR A 71 -4.18 15.30 1.68
C THR A 71 -4.83 16.60 2.13
N THR A 72 -6.14 16.75 1.91
CA THR A 72 -6.96 17.89 2.37
C THR A 72 -7.41 17.75 3.83
N GLN A 73 -7.43 16.53 4.37
CA GLN A 73 -7.70 16.30 5.79
C GLN A 73 -6.40 16.31 6.58
N ARG A 74 -6.23 17.34 7.42
CA ARG A 74 -5.06 17.51 8.33
C ARG A 74 -4.80 16.33 9.29
N PHE A 75 -5.72 15.37 9.36
CA PHE A 75 -5.64 14.19 10.23
C PHE A 75 -5.60 12.86 9.47
N GLY A 76 -5.41 12.89 8.14
CA GLY A 76 -5.17 11.68 7.36
C GLY A 76 -3.92 10.97 7.88
N THR A 77 -4.09 9.90 8.65
CA THR A 77 -2.97 9.09 9.12
C THR A 77 -2.62 8.14 7.99
N ASP A 78 -1.39 8.25 7.47
CA ASP A 78 -0.88 7.32 6.49
C ASP A 78 -0.82 5.90 7.06
N PRO A 79 -1.41 4.89 6.41
CA PRO A 79 -1.34 3.51 6.86
C PRO A 79 0.09 2.98 6.79
N VAL A 80 0.92 3.54 5.90
CA VAL A 80 2.35 3.25 5.77
C VAL A 80 3.13 3.72 7.01
N SER A 81 2.79 4.89 7.55
CA SER A 81 3.41 5.41 8.78
C SER A 81 3.10 4.59 10.04
N LEU A 82 2.05 3.75 9.99
CA LEU A 82 1.71 2.81 11.07
C LEU A 82 2.49 1.49 10.99
N LEU A 83 3.16 1.23 9.87
CA LEU A 83 4.02 0.06 9.68
C LEU A 83 5.38 0.28 10.31
N SER A 84 5.96 -0.79 10.82
CA SER A 84 7.33 -0.81 11.33
C SER A 84 8.32 -0.72 10.17
N THR A 85 9.51 -0.18 10.43
CA THR A 85 10.59 -0.09 9.42
C THR A 85 10.89 -1.44 8.75
N TRP A 86 10.81 -2.54 9.51
CA TRP A 86 10.99 -3.89 8.96
C TRP A 86 9.89 -4.27 7.95
N GLU A 87 8.64 -3.91 8.23
CA GLU A 87 7.48 -4.25 7.38
C GLU A 87 7.57 -3.50 6.05
N LEU A 88 7.95 -2.22 6.09
CA LEU A 88 8.22 -1.41 4.91
C LEU A 88 9.33 -2.03 4.05
N ALA A 89 10.47 -2.36 4.67
CA ALA A 89 11.59 -2.96 3.97
C ALA A 89 11.25 -4.33 3.34
N GLN A 90 10.37 -5.12 3.95
CA GLN A 90 9.89 -6.36 3.33
C GLN A 90 9.04 -6.10 2.10
N ILE A 91 8.09 -5.16 2.16
CA ILE A 91 7.25 -4.80 1.02
C ILE A 91 8.11 -4.28 -0.15
N GLU A 92 9.03 -3.35 0.13
CA GLU A 92 10.01 -2.83 -0.82
C GLU A 92 10.78 -3.99 -1.50
N ARG A 93 11.27 -4.94 -0.70
CA ARG A 93 12.01 -6.11 -1.18
C ARG A 93 11.15 -7.10 -1.96
N LEU A 94 9.86 -7.25 -1.64
CA LEU A 94 8.93 -8.08 -2.42
C LEU A 94 8.71 -7.47 -3.80
N LEU A 95 8.53 -6.15 -3.85
CA LEU A 95 8.32 -5.42 -5.10
C LEU A 95 9.57 -5.34 -5.97
N ALA A 96 10.75 -5.22 -5.37
CA ALA A 96 12.03 -5.24 -6.08
C ALA A 96 12.36 -6.62 -6.70
N ARG A 97 11.78 -7.72 -6.20
CA ARG A 97 12.01 -9.08 -6.69
C ARG A 97 11.07 -9.54 -7.80
N THR A 98 10.08 -8.74 -8.15
CA THR A 98 9.14 -9.08 -9.21
C THR A 98 9.75 -8.67 -10.56
N GLU A 99 10.70 -9.46 -11.03
CA GLU A 99 11.37 -9.36 -12.34
C GLU A 99 10.83 -10.40 -13.34
#